data_AF-A0A7J9ZQ29-F1
#
_entry.id   AF-A0A7J9ZQ29-F1
#
_cell.length_a   1.000
_cell.length_b   1.000
_cell.length_c   1.000
_cell.angle_alpha   90.00
_cell.angle_beta   90.00
_cell.angle_gamma   90.00
#
_symmetry.space_group_name_H-M   'P 1'
#
loop_
_entity.id
_entity.type
_entity.pdbx_description
1 polymer ?
#
loop_
_entity_poly.entity_id
_entity_poly.type
_entity_poly.pdbx_seq_one_letter_code
_entity_poly.pdbx_strand_id
1 'polypeptide(L)'
;MKFGILFRPQDPPRAAGIVGRWREILAAAKVAEDAGFDGLFLPEHHMMPDGYLPSPWAALGALAAVTERVEIGTTIHLLPFEHPVHVGLHRLHPHLPGGHRPRLPHPDPPHGLGARPRAGARMHPPLRPRGHPRPPPSRERPPRGQRGDQ
;
A
#
# COMPACT_ATOMS: atom_id res chain seq x y z
N MET A 1 -12.15 -27.36 -0.40
CA MET A 1 -11.11 -26.79 -1.30
C MET A 1 -11.48 -25.34 -1.53
N LYS A 2 -10.51 -24.41 -1.52
CA LYS A 2 -10.78 -22.97 -1.73
C LYS A 2 -10.47 -22.57 -3.18
N PHE A 3 -11.27 -21.68 -3.77
CA PHE A 3 -11.12 -21.19 -5.14
C PHE A 3 -11.13 -19.66 -5.19
N GLY A 4 -10.30 -19.07 -6.04
CA GLY A 4 -10.22 -17.61 -6.21
C GLY A 4 -10.05 -17.18 -7.65
N ILE A 5 -10.34 -15.90 -7.90
CA ILE A 5 -10.28 -15.27 -9.22
C ILE A 5 -9.19 -14.20 -9.23
N LEU A 6 -8.30 -14.25 -10.21
CA LEU A 6 -7.37 -13.17 -10.52
C LEU A 6 -7.97 -12.31 -11.64
N PHE A 7 -8.32 -11.07 -11.32
CA PHE A 7 -8.78 -10.12 -12.35
C PHE A 7 -7.58 -9.49 -13.06
N ARG A 8 -7.63 -9.44 -14.39
CA ARG A 8 -6.67 -8.68 -15.20
C ARG A 8 -7.35 -7.40 -15.71
N PRO A 9 -7.10 -6.24 -15.09
CA PRO A 9 -7.78 -4.99 -15.42
C PRO A 9 -7.25 -4.30 -16.69
N GLN A 10 -6.49 -5.00 -17.52
CA GLN A 10 -5.93 -4.46 -18.76
C GLN A 10 -6.99 -4.20 -19.84
N ASP A 11 -6.76 -3.15 -20.61
CA ASP A 11 -7.55 -2.78 -21.78
C ASP A 11 -6.62 -2.42 -22.96
N PRO A 12 -6.11 -3.43 -23.68
CA PRO A 12 -5.21 -3.20 -24.79
C PRO A 12 -5.92 -2.56 -26.00
N PRO A 13 -5.19 -1.82 -26.86
CA PRO A 13 -3.76 -1.54 -26.76
C PRO A 13 -3.40 -0.28 -25.96
N ARG A 14 -4.38 0.61 -25.71
CA ARG A 14 -4.15 1.97 -25.19
C ARG A 14 -5.17 2.42 -24.12
N ALA A 15 -5.83 1.49 -23.44
CA ALA A 15 -6.75 1.77 -22.32
C ALA A 15 -8.00 2.59 -22.69
N ALA A 16 -8.45 2.58 -23.94
CA ALA A 16 -9.56 3.43 -24.40
C ALA A 16 -10.90 3.10 -23.68
N GLY A 17 -11.09 1.85 -23.27
CA GLY A 17 -12.25 1.33 -22.57
C GLY A 17 -12.00 1.02 -21.08
N ILE A 18 -10.92 1.51 -20.48
CA ILE A 18 -10.52 1.14 -19.10
C ILE A 18 -11.62 1.39 -18.06
N VAL A 19 -12.43 2.43 -18.23
CA VAL A 19 -13.58 2.71 -17.34
C VAL A 19 -14.63 1.60 -17.41
N GLY A 20 -14.95 1.13 -18.62
CA GLY A 20 -15.86 0.01 -18.83
C GLY A 20 -15.31 -1.28 -18.21
N ARG A 21 -14.03 -1.55 -18.43
CA ARG A 21 -13.33 -2.70 -17.84
C ARG A 21 -13.45 -2.74 -16.31
N TRP A 22 -13.28 -1.61 -15.63
CA TRP A 22 -13.44 -1.56 -14.17
C TRP A 22 -14.88 -1.78 -13.71
N ARG A 23 -15.87 -1.27 -14.45
CA ARG A 23 -17.29 -1.55 -14.16
C ARG A 23 -17.59 -3.04 -14.28
N GLU A 24 -17.09 -3.69 -15.31
CA GLU A 24 -17.22 -5.14 -15.51
C GLU A 24 -16.57 -5.92 -14.37
N ILE A 25 -15.37 -5.52 -13.93
CA ILE A 25 -14.66 -6.18 -12.82
C ILE A 25 -15.46 -6.06 -11.52
N LEU A 26 -15.97 -4.87 -11.19
CA LEU A 26 -16.78 -4.67 -9.98
C LEU A 26 -18.10 -5.46 -10.03
N ALA A 27 -18.72 -5.57 -11.20
CA ALA A 27 -19.89 -6.42 -11.39
C ALA A 27 -19.54 -7.92 -11.25
N ALA A 28 -18.43 -8.35 -11.85
CA ALA A 28 -17.96 -9.72 -11.76
C ALA A 28 -17.54 -10.11 -10.33
N ALA A 29 -17.03 -9.16 -9.54
CA ALA A 29 -16.70 -9.36 -8.14
C ALA A 29 -17.92 -9.76 -7.31
N LYS A 30 -19.06 -9.06 -7.50
CA LYS A 30 -20.33 -9.41 -6.87
C LYS A 30 -20.81 -10.80 -7.26
N VAL A 31 -20.80 -11.09 -8.58
CA VAL A 31 -21.20 -12.40 -9.10
C VAL A 31 -20.31 -13.52 -8.55
N ALA A 32 -19.00 -13.28 -8.43
CA ALA A 32 -18.07 -14.25 -7.88
C ALA A 32 -18.33 -14.51 -6.39
N GLU A 33 -18.63 -13.47 -5.60
CA GLU A 33 -19.04 -13.62 -4.22
C GLU A 33 -20.34 -14.43 -4.10
N ASP A 34 -21.36 -14.10 -4.88
CA ASP A 34 -22.64 -14.82 -4.89
C ASP A 34 -22.48 -16.29 -5.32
N ALA A 35 -21.54 -16.57 -6.22
CA ALA A 35 -21.18 -17.91 -6.67
C ALA A 35 -20.34 -18.71 -5.65
N GLY A 36 -19.92 -18.09 -4.55
CA GLY A 36 -19.20 -18.77 -3.46
C GLY A 36 -17.69 -18.87 -3.64
N PHE A 37 -17.07 -18.00 -4.45
CA PHE A 37 -15.60 -17.91 -4.49
C PHE A 37 -15.04 -17.41 -3.15
N ASP A 38 -13.86 -17.90 -2.78
CA ASP A 38 -13.20 -17.57 -1.51
C ASP A 38 -12.33 -16.31 -1.61
N GLY A 39 -11.84 -15.97 -2.82
CA GLY A 39 -10.88 -14.88 -2.98
C GLY A 39 -10.92 -14.15 -4.33
N LEU A 40 -10.71 -12.84 -4.29
CA LEU A 40 -10.53 -11.97 -5.46
C LEU A 40 -9.16 -11.30 -5.40
N PHE A 41 -8.41 -11.40 -6.48
CA PHE A 41 -7.02 -10.97 -6.54
C PHE A 41 -6.76 -9.97 -7.65
N LEU A 42 -5.94 -8.96 -7.37
CA LEU A 42 -5.50 -7.96 -8.33
C LEU A 42 -3.96 -7.97 -8.48
N PRO A 43 -3.43 -8.02 -9.72
CA PRO A 43 -2.02 -7.87 -10.00
C PRO A 43 -1.59 -6.41 -10.07
N GLU A 44 -0.32 -6.16 -9.77
CA GLU A 44 0.34 -4.87 -9.98
C GLU A 44 1.25 -4.93 -11.21
N HIS A 45 1.07 -3.99 -12.15
CA HIS A 45 1.94 -3.79 -13.30
C HIS A 45 2.11 -2.32 -13.62
N HIS A 46 3.34 -1.94 -13.96
CA HIS A 46 3.73 -0.57 -14.25
C HIS A 46 4.11 -0.39 -15.72
N MET A 47 4.01 0.85 -16.20
CA MET A 47 4.56 1.30 -17.49
C MET A 47 3.99 0.60 -18.73
N MET A 48 2.76 0.08 -18.64
CA MET A 48 2.06 -0.51 -19.79
C MET A 48 1.06 0.49 -20.39
N PRO A 49 1.00 0.63 -21.73
CA PRO A 49 0.09 1.58 -22.38
C PRO A 49 -1.38 1.14 -22.33
N ASP A 50 -1.66 -0.12 -21.99
CA ASP A 50 -2.98 -0.74 -21.95
C ASP A 50 -3.78 -0.46 -20.67
N GLY A 51 -3.33 0.49 -19.84
CA GLY A 51 -4.07 0.92 -18.66
C GLY A 51 -4.09 -0.12 -17.54
N TYR A 52 -3.08 -1.00 -17.51
CA TYR A 52 -2.86 -1.88 -16.36
C TYR A 52 -2.80 -1.09 -15.04
N LEU A 53 -3.10 -1.77 -13.95
CA LEU A 53 -3.11 -1.31 -12.57
C LEU A 53 -1.70 -1.14 -11.95
N PRO A 54 -1.19 0.11 -11.79
CA PRO A 54 0.13 0.37 -11.17
C PRO A 54 0.08 0.40 -9.64
N SER A 55 -1.10 0.51 -9.04
CA SER A 55 -1.27 0.44 -7.59
C SER A 55 -2.58 -0.27 -7.27
N PRO A 56 -2.54 -1.46 -6.66
CA PRO A 56 -3.75 -2.25 -6.43
C PRO A 56 -4.60 -1.73 -5.27
N TRP A 57 -4.06 -0.90 -4.38
CA TRP A 57 -4.68 -0.54 -3.11
C TRP A 57 -6.03 0.18 -3.26
N ALA A 58 -6.12 1.14 -4.18
CA ALA A 58 -7.38 1.84 -4.45
C ALA A 58 -8.43 0.91 -5.07
N ALA A 59 -8.01 0.05 -6.00
CA ALA A 59 -8.89 -0.93 -6.64
C ALA A 59 -9.37 -2.01 -5.67
N LEU A 60 -8.52 -2.44 -4.73
CA LEU A 60 -8.91 -3.31 -3.62
C LEU A 60 -9.95 -2.62 -2.73
N GLY A 61 -9.80 -1.34 -2.42
CA GLY A 61 -10.82 -0.56 -1.72
C GLY A 61 -12.16 -0.53 -2.48
N ALA A 62 -12.12 -0.45 -3.81
CA ALA A 62 -13.32 -0.51 -4.64
C ALA A 62 -13.98 -1.89 -4.64
N LEU A 63 -13.19 -2.98 -4.68
CA LEU A 63 -13.70 -4.34 -4.51
C LEU A 63 -14.34 -4.51 -3.14
N ALA A 64 -13.65 -4.07 -2.09
CA ALA A 64 -14.15 -4.09 -0.72
C ALA A 64 -15.51 -3.39 -0.63
N ALA A 65 -15.65 -2.20 -1.22
CA ALA A 65 -16.89 -1.43 -1.17
C ALA A 65 -18.10 -2.12 -1.83
N VAL A 66 -17.89 -3.15 -2.65
CA VAL A 66 -18.97 -3.84 -3.39
C VAL A 66 -19.17 -5.30 -2.98
N THR A 67 -18.38 -5.83 -2.04
CA THR A 67 -18.43 -7.21 -1.54
C THR A 67 -18.35 -7.26 -0.02
N GLU A 68 -18.92 -8.28 0.62
CA GLU A 68 -19.00 -8.34 2.10
C GLU A 68 -18.21 -9.48 2.75
N ARG A 69 -18.02 -10.60 2.05
CA ARG A 69 -17.51 -11.87 2.61
C ARG A 69 -16.22 -12.35 1.94
N VAL A 70 -16.10 -12.20 0.62
CA VAL A 70 -14.98 -12.74 -0.15
C VAL A 70 -13.65 -12.09 0.27
N GLU A 71 -12.58 -12.89 0.39
CA GLU A 71 -11.26 -12.33 0.70
C GLU A 71 -10.75 -11.53 -0.52
N ILE A 72 -10.15 -10.37 -0.29
CA ILE A 72 -9.55 -9.56 -1.36
C ILE A 72 -8.05 -9.39 -1.12
N GLY A 73 -7.25 -9.44 -2.18
CA GLY A 73 -5.80 -9.36 -2.03
C GLY A 73 -5.04 -9.03 -3.30
N THR A 74 -3.73 -8.86 -3.16
CA THR A 74 -2.82 -8.65 -4.29
C THR A 74 -2.22 -9.97 -4.76
N THR A 75 -1.92 -10.07 -6.05
CA THR A 75 -1.14 -11.18 -6.63
C THR A 75 -0.50 -10.67 -7.92
N ILE A 76 0.65 -9.97 -7.89
CA ILE A 76 1.58 -9.67 -6.79
C ILE A 76 1.52 -8.17 -6.41
N HIS A 77 2.01 -7.81 -5.22
CA HIS A 77 2.38 -6.43 -4.88
C HIS A 77 3.90 -6.29 -4.87
N LEU A 78 4.44 -5.28 -5.56
CA LEU A 78 5.86 -5.08 -5.75
C LEU A 78 6.49 -4.32 -4.58
N LEU A 79 6.63 -5.00 -3.43
CA LEU A 79 7.15 -4.43 -2.17
C LEU A 79 8.43 -3.58 -2.32
N PRO A 80 9.43 -3.93 -3.15
CA PRO A 80 10.63 -3.10 -3.31
C PRO A 80 10.38 -1.71 -3.93
N PHE A 81 9.22 -1.48 -4.54
CA PHE A 81 8.87 -0.23 -5.21
C PHE A 81 8.03 0.72 -4.37
N GLU A 82 7.63 0.32 -3.16
CA GLU A 82 6.85 1.15 -2.24
C GLU A 82 7.63 1.47 -0.96
N HIS A 83 7.44 2.69 -0.43
CA HIS A 83 8.04 3.09 0.82
C HIS A 83 7.50 2.22 1.97
N PRO A 84 8.35 1.63 2.83
CA PRO A 84 7.93 0.61 3.81
C PRO A 84 6.90 1.13 4.82
N VAL A 85 6.89 2.44 5.11
CA VAL A 85 5.84 3.05 5.96
C VAL A 85 4.47 3.01 5.28
N HIS A 86 4.41 3.21 3.96
CA HIS A 86 3.14 3.13 3.21
C HIS A 86 2.65 1.68 3.15
N VAL A 87 3.56 0.72 2.93
CA VAL A 87 3.24 -0.72 3.04
C VAL A 87 2.63 -1.05 4.41
N GLY A 88 3.21 -0.52 5.49
CA GLY A 88 2.66 -0.65 6.83
C GLY A 88 1.27 -0.04 6.98
N LEU A 89 1.01 1.10 6.33
CA LEU A 89 -0.29 1.78 6.35
C LEU A 89 -1.36 1.01 5.55
N HIS A 90 -1.00 0.33 4.46
CA HIS A 90 -1.95 -0.50 3.71
C HIS A 90 -2.54 -1.64 4.53
N ARG A 91 -1.81 -2.13 5.53
CA ARG A 91 -2.35 -3.09 6.51
C ARG A 91 -3.46 -2.49 7.40
N LEU A 92 -3.48 -1.18 7.55
CA LEU A 92 -4.48 -0.44 8.32
C LEU A 92 -5.66 0.04 7.46
N HIS A 93 -5.64 -0.20 6.13
CA HIS A 93 -6.85 -0.03 5.34
C HIS A 93 -7.98 -0.85 5.98
N PRO A 94 -9.13 -0.21 6.29
CA PRO A 94 -10.15 -0.82 7.12
C PRO A 94 -10.63 -2.13 6.50
N HIS A 95 -10.52 -3.19 7.29
CA HIS A 95 -11.15 -4.46 7.04
C HIS A 95 -12.68 -4.25 7.05
N LEU A 96 -13.35 -4.54 5.92
CA LEU A 96 -14.79 -4.70 5.94
C LEU A 96 -15.14 -6.02 6.64
N PRO A 97 -16.18 -6.03 7.48
CA PRO A 97 -16.43 -7.14 8.41
C PRO A 97 -16.82 -8.42 7.68
N GLY A 98 -16.01 -9.49 7.81
CA GLY A 98 -16.43 -10.84 7.39
C GLY A 98 -15.35 -11.85 7.00
N GLY A 99 -14.09 -11.46 6.78
CA GLY A 99 -13.07 -12.34 6.17
C GLY A 99 -11.84 -12.60 7.05
N HIS A 100 -11.39 -13.86 7.13
CA HIS A 100 -10.17 -14.22 7.84
C HIS A 100 -8.94 -13.49 7.28
N ARG A 101 -8.00 -13.17 8.17
CA ARG A 101 -6.70 -12.54 7.85
C ARG A 101 -5.98 -13.33 6.74
N PRO A 102 -5.53 -12.68 5.65
CA PRO A 102 -4.44 -13.23 4.86
C PRO A 102 -3.22 -13.38 5.78
N ARG A 103 -2.86 -14.62 6.13
CA ARG A 103 -1.56 -14.90 6.73
C ARG A 103 -0.53 -14.64 5.65
N LEU A 104 0.10 -13.47 5.67
CA LEU A 104 1.43 -13.36 5.11
C LEU A 104 2.28 -14.44 5.81
N PRO A 105 3.06 -15.25 5.09
CA PRO A 105 4.03 -16.12 5.73
C PRO A 105 4.91 -15.25 6.63
N HIS A 106 4.89 -15.55 7.93
CA HIS A 106 5.86 -14.99 8.85
C HIS A 106 7.23 -15.43 8.32
N PRO A 107 8.19 -14.52 8.08
CA PRO A 107 9.54 -14.97 7.79
C PRO A 107 10.00 -15.75 9.01
N ASP A 108 10.27 -17.04 8.88
CA ASP A 108 10.81 -17.81 10.00
C ASP A 108 11.98 -17.03 10.58
N PRO A 109 12.04 -16.82 11.91
CA PRO A 109 13.22 -16.23 12.51
C PRO A 109 14.41 -17.09 12.06
N PRO A 110 15.54 -16.49 11.65
CA PRO A 110 16.68 -17.27 11.22
C PRO A 110 17.01 -18.29 12.31
N HIS A 111 16.94 -19.57 11.95
CA HIS A 111 17.37 -20.66 12.81
C HIS A 111 18.85 -20.41 13.16
N GLY A 112 19.14 -19.83 14.32
CA GLY A 112 20.54 -19.59 14.70
C GLY A 112 20.89 -18.50 15.71
N LEU A 113 19.95 -17.89 16.45
CA LEU A 113 20.33 -16.98 17.55
C LEU A 113 19.58 -17.31 18.85
N GLY A 114 19.80 -18.54 19.32
CA GLY A 114 19.57 -18.91 20.71
C GLY A 114 20.74 -18.44 21.58
N ALA A 115 20.68 -17.19 22.06
CA ALA A 115 21.44 -16.76 23.23
C ALA A 115 20.73 -15.58 23.89
N ARG A 116 20.04 -15.84 25.02
CA ARG A 116 19.66 -14.78 25.95
C ARG A 116 20.95 -14.20 26.55
N PRO A 117 21.23 -12.89 26.47
CA PRO A 117 22.37 -12.33 27.19
C PRO A 117 22.11 -12.46 28.69
N ARG A 118 23.06 -13.05 29.42
CA ARG A 118 23.07 -13.05 30.89
C ARG A 118 23.08 -11.60 31.40
N ALA A 119 22.26 -11.32 32.41
CA ALA A 119 22.26 -10.06 33.14
C ALA A 119 23.66 -9.78 33.69
N GLY A 120 24.28 -8.67 33.26
CA GLY A 120 25.63 -8.31 33.70
C GLY A 120 26.40 -7.31 32.82
N ALA A 121 25.82 -6.77 31.74
CA ALA A 121 26.46 -5.71 30.97
C ALA A 121 26.23 -4.34 31.65
N ARG A 122 27.33 -3.71 32.08
CA ARG A 122 27.35 -2.37 32.68
C ARG A 122 26.66 -1.37 31.74
N MET A 123 25.68 -0.63 32.25
CA MET A 123 25.05 0.46 31.49
C MET A 123 26.08 1.57 31.25
N HIS A 124 26.31 1.90 29.98
CA HIS A 124 26.88 3.20 29.62
C HIS A 124 25.86 4.30 29.91
N PRO A 125 26.28 5.46 30.45
CA PRO A 125 25.38 6.58 30.65
C PRO A 125 24.81 7.06 29.31
N PRO A 126 23.56 7.58 29.28
CA PRO A 126 22.91 8.01 28.06
C PRO A 126 23.69 9.15 27.39
N LEU A 127 23.86 9.06 26.07
CA LEU A 127 24.40 10.14 25.25
C LEU A 127 23.49 11.37 25.40
N ARG A 128 24.05 12.47 25.91
CA ARG A 128 23.36 13.76 25.94
C ARG A 128 23.00 14.16 24.50
N PRO A 129 21.79 14.66 24.23
CA PRO A 129 21.46 15.19 22.91
C PRO A 129 22.39 16.37 22.61
N ARG A 130 23.16 16.27 21.52
CA ARG A 130 23.91 17.41 20.97
C ARG A 130 22.87 18.46 20.53
N GLY A 131 22.89 19.62 21.18
CA GLY A 131 22.00 20.73 20.83
C GLY A 131 22.16 21.10 19.36
N HIS A 132 21.05 21.25 18.64
CA HIS A 132 21.06 21.81 17.30
C HIS A 132 21.60 23.25 17.34
N PRO A 133 22.50 23.65 16.42
CA PRO A 133 22.89 25.05 16.30
C PRO A 133 21.64 25.88 15.94
N ARG A 134 21.45 27.00 16.66
CA ARG A 134 20.35 27.93 16.38
C ARG A 134 20.50 28.47 14.95
N PRO A 135 19.39 28.60 14.20
CA PRO A 135 19.44 29.25 12.90
C PRO A 135 19.89 30.72 13.06
N PRO A 136 20.65 31.26 12.08
CA PRO A 136 21.03 32.68 12.11
C PRO A 136 19.79 33.57 12.04
N PRO A 137 19.82 34.77 12.66
CA PRO A 137 18.69 35.69 12.61
C PRO A 137 18.38 36.06 11.15
N SER A 138 17.10 36.04 10.81
CA SER A 138 16.57 36.44 9.51
C SER A 138 17.02 37.87 9.19
N ARG A 139 17.79 38.04 8.12
CA ARG A 139 18.02 39.37 7.53
C ARG A 139 16.69 39.87 7.01
N GLU A 140 16.16 40.91 7.64
CA GLU A 140 15.00 41.65 7.13
C GLU A 140 15.30 42.10 5.70
N ARG A 141 14.45 41.68 4.75
CA ARG A 141 14.47 42.24 3.41
C ARG A 141 13.91 43.66 3.49
N PRO A 142 14.59 44.68 2.94
CA PRO A 142 14.01 46.00 2.87
C PRO A 142 12.72 45.96 2.01
N PRO A 143 11.72 46.79 2.33
CA PRO A 143 10.45 46.79 1.63
C PRO A 143 10.66 47.10 0.14
N ARG A 144 9.99 46.32 -0.72
CA ARG A 144 9.93 46.61 -2.16
C ARG A 144 9.29 47.99 -2.33
N GLY A 145 10.12 48.98 -2.67
CA GLY A 145 9.65 50.30 -3.05
C GLY A 145 8.72 50.20 -4.25
N GLN A 146 7.49 50.68 -4.06
CA GLN A 146 6.61 51.07 -5.16
C GLN A 146 7.26 52.24 -5.89
N ARG A 147 7.60 52.04 -7.16
CA ARG A 147 7.77 53.06 -8.20
C ARG A 147 7.35 52.34 -9.49
N GLY A 148 6.37 52.75 -10.27
CA GLY A 148 5.67 54.01 -10.41
C GLY A 148 5.29 54.02 -11.89
N ASP A 149 4.04 54.38 -12.18
CA ASP A 149 3.52 54.50 -13.54
C ASP A 149 4.47 55.27 -14.45
N GLN A 150 4.72 54.70 -15.63
CA GLN A 150 4.84 55.37 -16.93
C GLN A 150 4.90 54.32 -18.05
#